data_AF-A0A645GAA1-F1
#
_entry.id   AF-A0A645GAA1-F1
#
_cell.length_a   1.000
_cell.length_b   1.000
_cell.length_c   1.000
_cell.angle_alpha   90.00
_cell.angle_beta   90.00
_cell.angle_gamma   90.00
#
_symmetry.space_group_name_H-M   'P 1'
#
loop_
_entity.id
_entity.type
_entity.pdbx_description
1 polymer ?
#
loop_
_entity_poly.entity_id
_entity_poly.type
_entity_poly.pdbx_seq_one_letter_code
_entity_poly.pdbx_strand_id
1 'polypeptide(L)'
;MPVAVDYHARFKDQYMPAGKIKISPSTVTVYGELSILNKIDSIRTEPLIFEKLSSSRSGVVDLIPIPGLRYEEKDFYYTLEVVRYVENTLLLPVETLNVPPDKFVRFFPNKIRVVYRVPLRNTHSQENAIFAATIDYNDIASSISNTVEPKVSGLPEDLLSVELDPKFIQCKVIGK
;
A
#
# COMPACT_ATOMS: atom_id res chain seq x y z
N MET A 1 -5.44 11.62 -22.22
CA MET A 1 -6.04 10.51 -21.45
C MET A 1 -4.97 9.87 -20.57
N PRO A 2 -5.29 9.43 -19.34
CA PRO A 2 -4.37 8.64 -18.50
C PRO A 2 -3.96 7.33 -19.15
N VAL A 3 -2.72 6.92 -18.93
CA VAL A 3 -2.20 5.60 -19.33
C VAL A 3 -2.19 4.68 -18.11
N ALA A 4 -2.88 3.55 -18.22
CA ALA A 4 -2.97 2.54 -17.17
C ALA A 4 -2.06 1.36 -17.51
N VAL A 5 -1.09 1.07 -16.63
CA VAL A 5 -0.19 -0.08 -16.80
C VAL A 5 -0.89 -1.35 -16.37
N ASP A 6 -0.98 -2.32 -17.29
CA ASP A 6 -1.42 -3.67 -16.99
C ASP A 6 -0.21 -4.57 -16.75
N TYR A 7 -0.05 -5.10 -15.54
CA TYR A 7 1.06 -5.98 -15.24
C TYR A 7 0.74 -7.05 -14.20
N HIS A 8 1.42 -8.18 -14.34
CA HIS A 8 1.50 -9.24 -13.34
C HIS A 8 2.97 -9.50 -12.99
N ALA A 9 3.32 -9.44 -11.71
CA ALA A 9 4.69 -9.65 -11.27
C ALA A 9 4.76 -10.69 -10.15
N ARG A 10 5.62 -11.69 -10.33
CA ARG A 10 6.07 -12.60 -9.27
C ARG A 10 7.51 -12.31 -8.93
N PHE A 11 7.80 -12.22 -7.64
CA PHE A 11 9.12 -11.90 -7.10
C PHE A 11 9.80 -13.15 -6.56
N LYS A 12 11.13 -13.16 -6.48
CA LYS A 12 11.83 -14.16 -5.68
C LYS A 12 11.60 -13.89 -4.19
N ASP A 13 11.84 -14.90 -3.36
CA ASP A 13 11.80 -14.77 -1.90
C ASP A 13 12.65 -13.58 -1.44
N GLN A 14 12.13 -12.81 -0.48
CA GLN A 14 12.73 -11.59 0.05
C GLN A 14 12.86 -10.44 -0.96
N TYR A 15 12.21 -10.49 -2.12
CA TYR A 15 12.08 -9.37 -3.03
C TYR A 15 10.63 -8.91 -3.17
N MET A 16 10.45 -7.60 -3.31
CA MET A 16 9.13 -6.99 -3.47
C MET A 16 9.23 -5.69 -4.27
N PRO A 17 8.12 -5.15 -4.80
CA PRO A 17 8.16 -3.87 -5.48
C PRO A 17 8.34 -2.73 -4.46
N ALA A 18 9.17 -1.75 -4.82
CA ALA A 18 9.27 -0.49 -4.10
C ALA A 18 8.26 0.50 -4.68
N GLY A 19 7.04 0.49 -4.14
CA GLY A 19 5.94 1.30 -4.64
C GLY A 19 5.27 0.72 -5.90
N LYS A 20 4.56 1.58 -6.64
CA LYS A 20 3.81 1.20 -7.84
C LYS A 20 4.70 1.24 -9.08
N ILE A 21 4.37 0.42 -10.08
CA ILE A 21 4.95 0.56 -11.43
C ILE A 21 4.69 1.98 -11.95
N LYS A 22 5.71 2.59 -12.55
CA LYS A 22 5.64 3.94 -13.14
C LYS A 22 5.61 3.80 -14.65
N ILE A 23 4.95 4.73 -15.33
CA ILE A 23 4.95 4.84 -16.79
C ILE A 23 5.19 6.28 -17.22
N SER A 24 5.94 6.47 -18.30
CA SER A 24 6.26 7.75 -18.89
C SER A 24 6.11 7.69 -20.41
N PRO A 25 5.27 8.55 -21.03
CA PRO A 25 4.41 9.52 -20.37
C PRO A 25 3.24 8.85 -19.62
N SER A 26 2.74 9.48 -18.55
CA SER A 26 1.60 8.99 -17.77
C SER A 26 0.24 9.35 -18.38
N THR A 27 0.26 10.17 -19.42
CA THR A 27 -0.89 10.58 -20.22
C THR A 27 -0.51 10.57 -21.70
N VAL A 28 -1.50 10.31 -22.56
CA VAL A 28 -1.37 10.29 -24.02
C VAL A 28 -2.46 11.15 -24.65
N THR A 29 -2.13 11.91 -25.70
CA THR A 29 -3.16 12.59 -26.50
C THR A 29 -3.83 11.59 -27.45
N VAL A 30 -5.17 11.56 -27.44
CA VAL A 30 -5.96 10.59 -28.21
C VAL A 30 -6.93 11.30 -29.12
N TYR A 31 -6.96 10.91 -30.40
CA TYR A 31 -7.86 11.42 -31.42
C TYR A 31 -8.82 10.32 -31.89
N GLY A 32 -10.09 10.64 -32.08
CA GLY A 32 -11.09 9.72 -32.59
C GLY A 32 -12.51 10.26 -32.46
N GLU A 33 -13.51 9.43 -32.74
CA GLU A 33 -14.92 9.82 -32.60
C GLU A 33 -15.28 10.07 -31.13
N LEU A 34 -16.05 11.14 -30.89
CA LEU A 34 -16.51 11.51 -29.55
C LEU A 34 -17.33 10.39 -28.89
N SER A 35 -18.07 9.61 -29.68
CA SER A 35 -18.86 8.45 -29.24
C SER A 35 -18.01 7.34 -28.62
N ILE A 36 -16.74 7.19 -29.05
CA ILE A 36 -15.76 6.24 -28.53
C ILE A 36 -15.06 6.85 -27.33
N LEU A 37 -14.57 8.09 -27.46
CA LEU A 37 -13.83 8.79 -26.41
C LEU A 37 -14.64 8.90 -25.10
N ASN A 38 -15.96 9.16 -25.18
CA ASN A 38 -16.83 9.26 -24.00
C ASN A 38 -17.08 7.92 -23.27
N LYS A 39 -16.61 6.79 -23.80
CA LYS A 39 -16.77 5.45 -23.19
C LYS A 39 -15.49 4.96 -22.49
N ILE A 40 -14.41 5.73 -22.53
CA ILE A 40 -13.10 5.32 -22.04
C ILE A 40 -12.49 6.37 -21.13
N ASP A 41 -12.03 5.94 -19.95
CA ASP A 41 -11.40 6.83 -18.97
C ASP A 41 -9.87 6.73 -18.98
N SER A 42 -9.31 5.70 -19.63
CA SER A 42 -7.87 5.48 -19.74
C SER A 42 -7.53 4.61 -20.95
N ILE A 43 -6.26 4.67 -21.37
CA ILE A 43 -5.70 3.74 -22.35
C ILE A 43 -4.79 2.75 -21.62
N ARG A 44 -5.00 1.46 -21.84
CA ARG A 44 -4.23 0.39 -21.19
C ARG A 44 -2.99 0.05 -22.00
N THR A 45 -1.91 -0.28 -21.31
CA THR A 45 -0.75 -0.92 -21.94
C THR A 45 -1.06 -2.36 -22.32
N GLU A 46 -0.28 -2.92 -23.22
CA GLU A 46 -0.16 -4.38 -23.33
C GLU A 46 0.28 -4.98 -21.99
N PRO A 47 -0.13 -6.22 -21.67
CA PRO A 47 0.13 -6.82 -20.37
C PRO A 47 1.62 -7.16 -20.21
N LEU A 48 2.23 -6.63 -19.15
CA LEU A 48 3.60 -6.94 -18.75
C LEU A 48 3.60 -8.12 -17.76
N ILE A 49 4.25 -9.22 -18.10
CA ILE A 49 4.35 -10.40 -17.23
C ILE A 49 5.79 -10.57 -16.76
N PHE A 50 6.01 -10.50 -15.45
CA PHE A 50 7.32 -10.68 -14.84
C PHE A 50 7.34 -11.87 -13.90
N GLU A 51 8.41 -12.66 -14.01
CA GLU A 51 8.58 -13.88 -13.25
C GLU A 51 9.90 -13.86 -12.49
N LYS A 52 9.86 -14.29 -11.23
CA LYS A 52 11.04 -14.43 -10.35
C LYS A 52 11.90 -13.15 -10.34
N LEU A 53 11.27 -11.98 -10.20
CA LEU A 53 12.00 -10.71 -10.13
C LEU A 53 12.86 -10.63 -8.87
N SER A 54 14.12 -10.27 -9.07
CA SER A 54 15.08 -9.97 -7.99
C SER A 54 15.91 -8.71 -8.28
N SER A 55 15.50 -7.93 -9.27
CA SER A 55 16.09 -6.65 -9.64
C SER A 55 15.06 -5.83 -10.41
N SER A 56 15.22 -4.51 -10.38
CA SER A 56 14.31 -3.59 -11.09
C SER A 56 14.19 -3.94 -12.57
N ARG A 57 13.04 -3.61 -13.15
CA ARG A 57 12.76 -3.76 -14.57
C ARG A 57 12.31 -2.44 -15.15
N SER A 58 12.82 -2.13 -16.33
CA SER A 58 12.35 -1.01 -17.12
C SER A 58 12.42 -1.41 -18.59
N GLY A 59 11.61 -0.76 -19.40
CA GLY A 59 11.55 -1.03 -20.83
C GLY A 59 10.46 -0.22 -21.51
N VAL A 60 10.33 -0.44 -22.81
CA VAL A 60 9.23 0.10 -23.61
C VAL A 60 8.05 -0.87 -23.51
N VAL A 61 6.84 -0.33 -23.49
CA VAL A 61 5.58 -1.08 -23.57
C VAL A 61 4.63 -0.38 -24.54
N ASP A 62 3.91 -1.18 -25.31
CA ASP A 62 2.91 -0.68 -26.26
C ASP A 62 1.55 -0.46 -25.58
N LEU A 63 0.70 0.34 -26.20
CA LEU A 63 -0.70 0.50 -25.80
C LEU A 63 -1.56 -0.56 -26.49
N ILE A 64 -2.60 -1.08 -25.81
CA ILE A 64 -3.62 -1.89 -26.47
C ILE A 64 -4.40 -0.98 -27.43
N PRO A 65 -4.35 -1.21 -28.75
CA PRO A 65 -4.98 -0.33 -29.71
C PRO A 65 -6.50 -0.45 -29.61
N ILE A 66 -7.18 0.69 -29.57
CA ILE A 66 -8.64 0.77 -29.65
C ILE A 66 -9.03 1.15 -31.08
N PRO A 67 -9.81 0.31 -31.80
CA PRO A 67 -10.24 0.62 -33.16
C PRO A 67 -10.91 1.99 -33.26
N GLY A 68 -10.50 2.78 -34.26
CA GLY A 68 -11.03 4.14 -34.48
C GLY A 68 -10.31 5.25 -33.71
N LEU A 69 -9.32 4.91 -32.86
CA LEU A 69 -8.49 5.89 -32.16
C LEU A 69 -7.08 6.00 -32.75
N ARG A 70 -6.47 7.18 -32.60
CA ARG A 70 -5.07 7.48 -32.93
C ARG A 70 -4.39 8.15 -31.75
N TYR A 71 -3.13 7.84 -31.54
CA TYR A 71 -2.32 8.30 -30.41
C TYR A 71 -1.19 9.20 -30.91
N GLU A 72 -0.91 10.31 -30.20
CA GLU A 72 0.20 11.21 -30.52
C GLU A 72 1.54 10.57 -30.20
N GLU A 73 1.69 10.04 -28.98
CA GLU A 73 2.87 9.31 -28.54
C GLU A 73 2.82 7.83 -28.94
N LYS A 74 3.99 7.29 -29.31
CA LYS A 74 4.16 5.88 -29.69
C LYS A 74 4.94 5.05 -28.68
N ASP A 75 5.88 5.67 -27.97
CA ASP A 75 6.76 4.97 -27.05
C ASP A 75 6.39 5.30 -25.60
N PHE A 76 6.08 4.27 -24.81
CA PHE A 76 5.82 4.39 -23.38
C PHE A 76 6.85 3.59 -22.60
N TYR A 77 7.48 4.23 -21.62
CA TYR A 77 8.54 3.65 -20.82
C TYR A 77 8.00 3.29 -19.45
N TYR A 78 8.05 2.02 -19.08
CA TYR A 78 7.71 1.57 -17.73
C TYR A 78 8.95 1.42 -16.86
N THR A 79 8.76 1.61 -15.55
CA THR A 79 9.76 1.31 -14.52
C THR A 79 9.09 0.65 -13.33
N LEU A 80 9.53 -0.58 -13.00
CA LEU A 80 9.18 -1.33 -11.81
C LEU A 80 10.42 -1.47 -10.93
N GLU A 81 10.45 -0.69 -9.85
CA GLU A 81 11.53 -0.76 -8.86
C GLU A 81 11.35 -2.01 -7.99
N VAL A 82 12.41 -2.81 -7.83
CA VAL A 82 12.40 -4.04 -7.03
C VAL A 82 13.54 -4.00 -6.04
N VAL A 83 13.20 -4.20 -4.77
CA VAL A 83 14.14 -4.18 -3.67
C VAL A 83 14.14 -5.50 -2.93
N ARG A 84 15.30 -5.85 -2.37
CA ARG A 84 15.36 -6.90 -1.34
C ARG A 84 14.88 -6.31 -0.03
N TYR A 85 14.10 -7.06 0.75
CA TYR A 85 13.55 -6.59 2.02
C TYR A 85 13.90 -7.52 3.19
N VAL A 86 13.78 -6.99 4.40
CA VAL A 86 13.68 -7.78 5.63
C VAL A 86 12.29 -7.60 6.23
N GLU A 87 11.78 -8.68 6.83
CA GLU A 87 10.50 -8.68 7.53
C GLU A 87 10.75 -8.71 9.04
N ASN A 88 10.10 -7.80 9.75
CA ASN A 88 10.16 -7.69 11.20
C ASN A 88 8.78 -7.89 11.78
N THR A 89 8.71 -8.51 12.95
CA THR A 89 7.47 -8.77 13.67
C THR A 89 7.55 -8.19 15.07
N LEU A 90 6.54 -7.41 15.44
CA LEU A 90 6.35 -6.89 16.79
C LEU A 90 5.03 -7.41 17.36
N LEU A 91 4.97 -7.59 18.68
CA LEU A 91 3.73 -7.86 19.40
C LEU A 91 3.48 -6.71 20.35
N LEU A 92 2.57 -5.81 19.99
CA LEU A 92 2.34 -4.57 20.72
C LEU A 92 1.05 -4.64 21.53
N PRO A 93 1.04 -4.22 22.81
CA PRO A 93 -0.21 -3.95 23.52
C PRO A 93 -0.95 -2.79 22.85
N VAL A 94 -2.27 -2.86 22.86
CA VAL A 94 -3.11 -1.80 22.32
C VAL A 94 -3.50 -0.84 23.44
N GLU A 95 -3.10 0.41 23.29
CA GLU A 95 -3.32 1.48 24.25
C GLU A 95 -4.41 2.46 23.77
N THR A 96 -5.11 3.07 24.71
CA THR A 96 -6.12 4.09 24.40
C THR A 96 -5.61 5.50 24.64
N LEU A 97 -5.96 6.42 23.75
CA LEU A 97 -5.78 7.85 23.91
C LEU A 97 -7.11 8.53 24.21
N ASN A 98 -7.09 9.66 24.92
CA ASN A 98 -8.24 10.55 25.12
C ASN A 98 -9.48 9.92 25.79
N VAL A 99 -9.29 8.95 26.69
CA VAL A 99 -10.39 8.32 27.44
C VAL A 99 -10.90 9.24 28.55
N PRO A 100 -12.22 9.47 28.68
CA PRO A 100 -12.80 10.22 29.80
C PRO A 100 -12.50 9.58 31.17
N PRO A 101 -12.39 10.37 32.26
CA PRO A 101 -11.99 9.86 33.59
C PRO A 101 -12.92 8.80 34.21
N ASP A 102 -14.18 8.75 33.77
CA ASP A 102 -15.23 7.84 34.23
C ASP A 102 -15.36 6.56 33.40
N LYS A 103 -14.47 6.36 32.41
CA LYS A 103 -14.55 5.27 31.45
C LYS A 103 -13.25 4.48 31.35
N PHE A 104 -13.40 3.21 31.01
CA PHE A 104 -12.30 2.33 30.63
C PHE A 104 -12.65 1.58 29.35
N VAL A 105 -11.65 1.32 28.52
CA VAL A 105 -11.82 0.52 27.30
C VAL A 105 -11.06 -0.78 27.44
N ARG A 106 -11.70 -1.89 27.07
CA ARG A 106 -11.02 -3.18 26.90
C ARG A 106 -11.04 -3.59 25.45
N PHE A 107 -9.91 -4.11 24.99
CA PHE A 107 -9.72 -4.62 23.64
C PHE A 107 -9.62 -6.14 23.61
N PHE A 108 -10.15 -6.72 22.54
CA PHE A 108 -10.12 -8.16 22.29
C PHE A 108 -9.71 -8.42 20.83
N PRO A 109 -8.49 -8.93 20.59
CA PRO A 109 -7.39 -9.08 21.55
C PRO A 109 -6.84 -7.74 22.08
N ASN A 110 -6.11 -7.78 23.20
CA ASN A 110 -5.45 -6.59 23.78
C ASN A 110 -4.01 -6.39 23.28
N LYS A 111 -3.54 -7.28 22.40
CA LYS A 111 -2.27 -7.19 21.70
C LYS A 111 -2.51 -7.49 20.23
N ILE A 112 -1.76 -6.82 19.37
CA ILE A 112 -1.75 -7.08 17.92
C ILE A 112 -0.35 -7.43 17.47
N ARG A 113 -0.26 -8.29 16.46
CA ARG A 113 0.97 -8.55 15.74
C ARG A 113 1.11 -7.50 14.63
N VAL A 114 2.25 -6.82 14.61
CA VAL A 114 2.61 -5.87 13.55
C VAL A 114 3.72 -6.51 12.75
N VAL A 115 3.44 -6.81 11.48
CA VAL A 115 4.44 -7.32 10.52
C VAL A 115 4.77 -6.17 9.58
N TYR A 116 6.03 -5.78 9.53
CA TYR A 116 6.47 -4.71 8.65
C TYR A 116 7.70 -5.09 7.84
N ARG A 117 7.78 -4.55 6.62
CA ARG A 117 8.87 -4.79 5.68
C ARG A 117 9.59 -3.49 5.37
N VAL A 118 10.91 -3.54 5.36
CA VAL A 118 11.80 -2.43 5.00
C VAL A 118 12.87 -2.93 4.02
N PRO A 119 13.46 -2.06 3.19
CA PRO A 119 14.55 -2.44 2.31
C PRO A 119 15.71 -3.02 3.11
N LEU A 120 16.27 -4.14 2.65
CA LEU A 120 17.49 -4.69 3.22
C LEU A 120 18.64 -3.70 2.95
N ARG A 121 19.10 -3.01 3.98
CA ARG A 121 20.28 -2.14 3.95
C ARG A 121 21.31 -2.63 4.97
N ASN A 122 22.59 -2.41 4.68
CA ASN A 122 23.71 -2.83 5.53
C ASN A 122 23.98 -1.88 6.73
N THR A 123 22.97 -1.16 7.24
CA THR A 123 23.20 -0.06 8.20
C THR A 123 22.33 -0.17 9.44
N HIS A 124 23.03 -0.40 10.56
CA HIS A 124 22.81 0.03 11.95
C HIS A 124 21.38 0.43 12.40
N SER A 125 20.81 -0.52 13.13
CA SER A 125 20.07 -0.41 14.39
C SER A 125 18.95 0.63 14.55
N GLN A 126 17.72 0.10 14.57
CA GLN A 126 16.53 0.70 15.23
C GLN A 126 16.66 0.67 16.77
N GLU A 127 17.87 0.79 17.32
CA GLU A 127 18.18 0.51 18.73
C GLU A 127 17.41 1.39 19.73
N ASN A 128 16.83 2.51 19.27
CA ASN A 128 16.07 3.43 20.11
C ASN A 128 14.62 3.68 19.64
N ALA A 129 14.08 2.87 18.70
CA ALA A 129 12.71 3.05 18.23
C ALA A 129 11.71 2.58 19.31
N ILE A 130 10.83 3.47 19.75
CA ILE A 130 9.70 3.13 20.62
C ILE A 130 8.47 2.96 19.74
N PHE A 131 7.96 1.74 19.67
CA PHE A 131 6.76 1.41 18.91
C PHE A 131 5.53 1.45 19.81
N ALA A 132 4.42 1.97 19.29
CA ALA A 132 3.14 1.96 20.01
C ALA A 132 1.99 1.62 19.07
N ALA A 133 1.02 0.84 19.56
CA ALA A 133 -0.26 0.61 18.91
C ALA A 133 -1.34 1.32 19.72
N THR A 134 -1.99 2.31 19.13
CA THR A 134 -2.91 3.21 19.84
C THR A 134 -4.27 3.32 19.15
N ILE A 135 -5.31 3.56 19.93
CA ILE A 135 -6.65 3.88 19.45
C ILE A 135 -7.14 5.13 20.17
N ASP A 136 -7.63 6.12 19.43
CA ASP A 136 -8.26 7.30 20.02
C ASP A 136 -9.69 6.95 20.48
N TYR A 137 -10.04 7.33 21.70
CA TYR A 137 -11.39 7.14 22.23
C TYR A 137 -12.47 7.78 21.35
N ASN A 138 -12.17 8.89 20.67
CA ASN A 138 -13.11 9.53 19.75
C ASN A 138 -13.42 8.65 18.53
N ASP A 139 -12.45 7.84 18.07
CA ASP A 139 -12.65 6.87 17.00
C ASP A 139 -13.57 5.72 17.49
N ILE A 140 -13.49 5.36 18.77
CA ILE A 140 -14.40 4.37 19.39
C ILE A 140 -15.82 4.93 19.51
N ALA A 141 -15.95 6.16 20.05
CA ALA A 141 -17.24 6.77 20.33
C ALA A 141 -18.05 7.09 19.05
N SER A 142 -17.36 7.31 17.93
CA SER A 142 -17.97 7.54 16.62
C SER A 142 -18.22 6.26 15.82
N SER A 143 -17.65 5.12 16.23
CA SER A 143 -17.85 3.86 15.53
C SER A 143 -19.25 3.30 15.78
N ILE A 144 -19.93 2.95 14.68
CA ILE A 144 -21.24 2.27 14.70
C ILE A 144 -21.07 0.80 15.13
N SER A 145 -19.84 0.27 15.00
CA SER A 145 -19.47 -1.08 15.38
C SER A 145 -18.59 -1.08 16.63
N ASN A 146 -18.65 -2.12 17.46
CA ASN A 146 -17.71 -2.31 18.56
C ASN A 146 -16.33 -2.77 18.07
N THR A 147 -15.88 -2.29 16.92
CA THR A 147 -14.68 -2.73 16.21
C THR A 147 -13.90 -1.51 15.73
N VAL A 148 -12.58 -1.58 15.87
CA VAL A 148 -11.65 -0.46 15.68
C VAL A 148 -10.33 -0.95 15.10
N GLU A 149 -9.67 -0.10 14.32
CA GLU A 149 -8.35 -0.36 13.73
C GLU A 149 -7.28 0.42 14.50
N PRO A 150 -6.30 -0.25 15.12
CA PRO A 150 -5.20 0.41 15.80
C PRO A 150 -4.30 1.20 14.84
N LYS A 151 -3.82 2.36 15.29
CA LYS A 151 -2.78 3.14 14.62
C LYS A 151 -1.42 2.79 15.22
N VAL A 152 -0.44 2.46 14.37
CA VAL A 152 0.92 2.13 14.81
C VAL A 152 1.87 3.29 14.55
N SER A 153 2.64 3.68 15.56
CA SER A 153 3.67 4.72 15.48
C SER A 153 5.07 4.16 15.79
N GLY A 154 6.11 4.92 15.43
CA GLY A 154 7.51 4.54 15.62
C GLY A 154 8.07 3.61 14.54
N LEU A 155 7.29 3.28 13.50
CA LEU A 155 7.76 2.52 12.34
C LEU A 155 8.81 3.31 11.54
N PRO A 156 9.77 2.62 10.88
CA PRO A 156 10.77 3.27 10.02
C PRO A 156 10.13 4.09 8.89
N GLU A 157 10.79 5.18 8.50
CA GLU A 157 10.32 6.05 7.41
C GLU A 157 10.35 5.35 6.04
N ASP A 158 11.29 4.44 5.82
CA ASP A 158 11.47 3.71 4.56
C ASP A 158 10.62 2.43 4.49
N LEU A 159 9.44 2.46 5.10
CA LEU A 159 8.49 1.35 5.12
C LEU A 159 8.06 0.94 3.70
N LEU A 160 8.20 -0.34 3.39
CA LEU A 160 7.66 -0.93 2.16
C LEU A 160 6.23 -1.42 2.35
N SER A 161 5.94 -2.01 3.52
CA SER A 161 4.60 -2.43 3.90
C SER A 161 4.48 -2.58 5.42
N VAL A 162 3.27 -2.39 5.94
CA VAL A 162 2.87 -2.77 7.30
C VAL A 162 1.55 -3.52 7.24
N GLU A 163 1.47 -4.60 8.00
CA GLU A 163 0.29 -5.44 8.14
C GLU A 163 0.02 -5.65 9.64
N LEU A 164 -1.24 -5.49 10.03
CA LEU A 164 -1.71 -5.71 11.38
C LEU A 164 -2.49 -7.02 11.43
N ASP A 165 -2.18 -7.87 12.40
CA ASP A 165 -2.95 -9.09 12.67
C ASP A 165 -3.33 -9.20 14.17
N PRO A 166 -4.63 -9.12 14.50
CA PRO A 166 -5.72 -8.77 13.59
C PRO A 166 -5.68 -7.29 13.19
N LYS A 167 -6.17 -6.97 11.98
CA LYS A 167 -6.31 -5.59 11.52
C LYS A 167 -7.34 -4.80 12.30
N PHE A 168 -8.44 -5.46 12.62
CA PHE A 168 -9.55 -4.90 13.38
C PHE A 168 -9.72 -5.68 14.67
N ILE A 169 -9.90 -4.97 15.79
CA ILE A 169 -10.11 -5.57 17.10
C ILE A 169 -11.43 -5.12 17.69
N GLN A 170 -12.03 -5.98 18.51
CA GLN A 170 -13.24 -5.61 19.25
C GLN A 170 -12.88 -4.73 20.44
N CYS A 171 -13.74 -3.77 20.76
CA CYS A 171 -13.61 -2.93 21.93
C CYS A 171 -14.89 -2.97 22.78
N LYS A 172 -14.73 -2.80 24.10
CA LYS A 172 -15.83 -2.64 25.04
C LYS A 172 -15.55 -1.44 25.94
N VAL A 173 -16.44 -0.46 25.90
CA VAL A 173 -16.42 0.68 26.82
C VAL A 173 -17.13 0.28 28.11
N ILE A 174 -16.51 0.56 29.25
CA ILE A 174 -16.97 0.23 30.58
C ILE A 174 -17.07 1.55 31.36
N GLY A 175 -18.28 1.89 31.84
CA GLY A 175 -18.47 2.95 32.81
C GLY A 175 -18.06 2.49 34.21
N LYS A 176 -17.58 3.42 35.02
CA LYS A 176 -17.24 3.16 36.42
C LYS A 176 -18.46 2.84 37.28
#